data_AF-A0A5E3XL68-F1
#
_entry.id   AF-A0A5E3XL68-F1
#
_cell.length_a   1.000
_cell.length_b   1.000
_cell.length_c   1.000
_cell.angle_alpha   90.00
_cell.angle_beta   90.00
_cell.angle_gamma   90.00
#
_symmetry.space_group_name_H-M   'P 1'
#
loop_
_entity.id
_entity.type
_entity.pdbx_description
1 polymer ?
#
loop_
_entity_poly.entity_id
_entity_poly.type
_entity_poly.pdbx_seq_one_letter_code
_entity_poly.pdbx_strand_id
1 'polypeptide(L)'
;MKCMMSRKEHLDFVFKAITSLGLASWMPDIYSNNPTSLYNLLHERIAISTFQYMCNAFAYTLFKVNLEYASQSALLQQIYHHYVFSYMRLSREKAENGGNLQLATVLEGIYKRRKSTRKDRVRWLQEQNYNPAVIRVFKSKHTTSEDEYDAALGGYVVKAVEGPSAAMTSFATWVDGEIAKVVKPGRGKTNRSRKMKRKRIRLPNPPAPIIVALPKNVPIDYYDPDYFNVRFLPRDRAKFSNCGVALPLPSVRGDTVREHKVIRKTPAP
;
A
#
# COMPACT_ATOMS: atom_id res chain seq x y z
N MET A 1 51.95 -12.65 31.53
CA MET A 1 50.58 -13.00 31.09
C MET A 1 49.94 -11.77 30.47
N LYS A 2 49.58 -11.78 29.19
CA LYS A 2 48.72 -10.72 28.62
C LYS A 2 47.31 -10.95 29.15
N CYS A 3 46.72 -9.95 29.80
CA CYS A 3 45.33 -9.99 30.22
C CYS A 3 44.46 -10.19 28.96
N MET A 4 43.65 -11.25 28.93
CA MET A 4 42.68 -11.45 27.84
C MET A 4 41.65 -10.34 27.91
N MET A 5 41.53 -9.56 26.83
CA MET A 5 40.53 -8.51 26.74
C MET A 5 39.12 -9.12 26.82
N SER A 6 38.25 -8.44 27.56
CA SER A 6 36.83 -8.75 27.66
C SER A 6 36.12 -8.51 26.32
N ARG A 7 34.97 -9.18 26.13
CA ARG A 7 34.09 -8.96 24.96
C ARG A 7 33.72 -7.48 24.76
N LYS A 8 33.54 -6.73 25.86
CA LYS A 8 33.20 -5.31 25.81
C LYS A 8 34.35 -4.49 25.22
N GLU A 9 35.58 -4.73 25.67
CA GLU A 9 36.76 -4.03 25.16
C GLU A 9 37.01 -4.30 23.67
N HIS A 10 36.75 -5.53 23.24
CA HIS A 10 36.78 -5.89 21.81
C HIS A 10 35.75 -5.13 20.98
N LEU A 11 34.51 -5.03 21.44
CA LEU A 11 33.47 -4.26 20.73
C LEU A 11 33.78 -2.76 20.73
N ASP A 12 34.21 -2.22 21.88
CA ASP A 12 34.61 -0.83 22.00
C ASP A 12 35.75 -0.48 21.03
N PHE A 13 36.71 -1.40 20.83
CA PHE A 13 37.77 -1.23 19.82
C PHE A 13 37.21 -1.11 18.40
N VAL A 14 36.31 -2.02 17.99
CA VAL A 14 35.72 -2.02 16.64
C VAL A 14 34.91 -0.75 16.40
N PHE A 15 34.07 -0.33 17.35
CA PHE A 15 33.28 0.88 17.22
C PHE A 15 34.15 2.14 17.22
N LYS A 16 35.19 2.21 18.07
CA LYS A 16 36.16 3.31 18.06
C LYS A 16 36.87 3.41 16.71
N ALA A 17 37.23 2.29 16.09
CA ALA A 17 37.86 2.30 14.77
C ALA A 17 36.95 2.95 13.71
N ILE A 18 35.65 2.62 13.71
CA ILE A 18 34.65 3.23 12.82
C ILE A 18 34.52 4.74 13.10
N THR A 19 34.31 5.14 14.35
CA THR A 19 34.07 6.55 14.71
C THR A 19 35.32 7.41 14.54
N SER A 20 36.53 6.86 14.75
CA SER A 20 37.79 7.58 14.59
C SER A 20 38.05 8.03 13.15
N LEU A 21 37.41 7.37 12.18
CA LEU A 21 37.46 7.70 10.76
C LEU A 21 36.28 8.57 10.32
N GLY A 22 35.52 9.12 11.27
CA GLY A 22 34.38 10.01 11.02
C GLY A 22 33.13 9.29 10.48
N LEU A 23 33.09 7.96 10.53
CA LEU A 23 31.93 7.19 10.09
C LEU A 23 30.93 7.02 11.23
N ALA A 24 29.65 7.23 10.94
CA ALA A 24 28.57 7.00 11.91
C ALA A 24 28.32 5.49 12.14
N SER A 25 28.55 4.67 11.11
CA SER A 25 28.36 3.22 11.15
C SER A 25 29.15 2.55 10.01
N TRP A 26 29.36 1.23 10.12
CA TRP A 26 29.84 0.44 8.99
C TRP A 26 28.68 0.18 8.04
N MET A 27 28.65 0.92 6.93
CA MET A 27 27.60 0.85 5.92
C MET A 27 28.20 1.00 4.52
N PRO A 28 28.87 -0.03 3.98
CA PRO A 28 29.41 0.03 2.63
C PRO A 28 28.29 0.27 1.60
N ASP A 29 28.62 0.97 0.52
CA ASP A 29 27.70 1.23 -0.57
C ASP A 29 27.69 0.02 -1.52
N ILE A 30 26.74 -0.88 -1.26
CA ILE A 30 26.53 -2.13 -2.01
C ILE A 30 25.82 -1.93 -3.35
N TYR A 31 25.24 -0.76 -3.61
CA TYR A 31 24.49 -0.47 -4.84
C TYR A 31 25.29 0.37 -5.84
N SER A 32 26.37 1.02 -5.38
CA SER A 32 27.28 1.71 -6.28
C SER A 32 27.82 0.78 -7.37
N ASN A 33 27.93 1.30 -8.59
CA ASN A 33 28.62 0.63 -9.69
C ASN A 33 30.15 0.62 -9.51
N ASN A 34 30.66 1.14 -8.38
CA ASN A 34 32.10 1.25 -8.11
C ASN A 34 32.47 0.64 -6.73
N PRO A 35 32.75 -0.68 -6.68
CA PRO A 35 33.22 -1.36 -5.48
C PRO A 35 34.53 -0.79 -4.91
N THR A 36 35.35 -0.14 -5.74
CA THR A 36 36.65 0.44 -5.37
C THR A 36 36.57 1.95 -5.10
N SER A 37 35.36 2.50 -4.89
CA SER A 37 35.21 3.87 -4.41
C SER A 37 35.95 4.08 -3.08
N LEU A 38 36.47 5.29 -2.83
CA LEU A 38 37.20 5.59 -1.59
C LEU A 38 36.38 5.26 -0.34
N TYR A 39 35.06 5.49 -0.39
CA TYR A 39 34.12 5.14 0.66
C TYR A 39 34.08 3.63 0.93
N ASN A 40 33.99 2.81 -0.12
CA ASN A 40 33.96 1.35 0.00
C ASN A 40 35.32 0.77 0.43
N LEU A 41 36.42 1.32 -0.09
CA LEU A 41 37.77 0.94 0.32
C LEU A 41 38.02 1.25 1.81
N LEU A 42 37.50 2.37 2.32
CA LEU A 42 37.57 2.71 3.74
C LEU A 42 36.82 1.66 4.59
N HIS A 43 35.61 1.28 4.18
CA HIS A 43 34.81 0.26 4.87
C HIS A 43 35.46 -1.12 4.84
N GLU A 44 36.05 -1.49 3.70
CA GLU A 44 36.84 -2.71 3.55
C GLU A 44 38.03 -2.72 4.50
N ARG A 45 38.81 -1.64 4.51
CA ARG A 45 40.01 -1.54 5.35
C ARG A 45 39.66 -1.63 6.83
N ILE A 46 38.58 -0.99 7.28
CA ILE A 46 38.10 -1.07 8.67
C ILE A 46 37.69 -2.51 9.00
N ALA A 47 36.88 -3.15 8.15
CA ALA A 47 36.40 -4.50 8.40
C ALA A 47 37.54 -5.52 8.49
N ILE A 48 38.49 -5.46 7.54
CA ILE A 48 39.62 -6.39 7.51
C ILE A 48 40.57 -6.15 8.69
N SER A 49 40.94 -4.90 8.96
CA SER A 49 41.88 -4.58 10.04
C SER A 49 41.32 -4.94 11.42
N THR A 50 40.03 -4.65 11.66
CA THR A 50 39.37 -5.03 12.91
C THR A 50 39.20 -6.53 13.02
N PHE A 51 38.86 -7.25 11.95
CA PHE A 51 38.82 -8.71 11.94
C PHE A 51 40.17 -9.34 12.28
N GLN A 52 41.25 -8.88 11.64
CA GLN A 52 42.60 -9.37 11.91
C GLN A 52 43.03 -9.13 13.36
N TYR A 53 42.76 -7.93 13.89
CA TYR A 53 43.00 -7.63 15.30
C TYR A 53 42.26 -8.61 16.23
N MET A 54 40.98 -8.85 15.96
CA MET A 54 40.13 -9.74 16.75
C MET A 54 40.60 -11.20 16.70
N CYS A 55 41.06 -11.67 15.54
CA CYS A 55 41.68 -12.99 15.40
C CYS A 55 42.96 -13.11 16.24
N ASN A 56 43.85 -12.11 16.15
CA ASN A 56 45.11 -12.09 16.90
C ASN A 56 44.91 -11.92 18.42
N ALA A 57 43.83 -11.26 18.83
CA ALA A 57 43.41 -11.13 20.23
C ALA A 57 42.67 -12.38 20.75
N PHE A 58 42.54 -13.45 19.95
CA PHE A 58 41.78 -14.66 20.28
C PHE A 58 40.31 -14.39 20.61
N ALA A 59 39.75 -13.28 20.12
CA ALA A 59 38.35 -12.91 20.34
C ALA A 59 37.38 -13.83 19.59
N TYR A 60 37.85 -14.45 18.49
CA TYR A 60 37.07 -15.34 17.63
C TYR A 60 37.41 -16.82 17.76
N THR A 61 38.02 -17.23 18.87
CA THR A 61 38.43 -18.64 19.11
C THR A 61 37.27 -19.63 18.97
N LEU A 62 36.06 -19.24 19.37
CA LEU A 62 34.84 -20.06 19.23
C LEU A 62 34.50 -20.40 17.77
N PHE A 63 34.88 -19.54 16.83
CA PHE A 63 34.63 -19.73 15.40
C PHE A 63 35.71 -20.60 14.72
N LYS A 64 36.70 -21.10 15.48
CA LYS A 64 37.80 -21.96 14.98
C LYS A 64 38.47 -21.37 13.74
N VAL A 65 38.74 -20.06 13.76
CA VAL A 65 39.37 -19.35 12.66
C VAL A 65 40.79 -19.87 12.46
N ASN A 66 41.16 -20.20 11.21
CA ASN A 66 42.55 -20.49 10.87
C ASN A 66 43.34 -19.17 10.82
N LEU A 67 44.24 -18.98 11.78
CA LEU A 67 45.03 -17.75 11.93
C LEU A 67 46.00 -17.51 10.76
N GLU A 68 46.42 -18.58 10.07
CA GLU A 68 47.26 -18.48 8.87
C GLU A 68 46.50 -17.76 7.75
N TYR A 69 45.26 -18.18 7.48
CA TYR A 69 44.39 -17.52 6.49
C TYR A 69 43.89 -16.15 6.97
N ALA A 70 43.66 -15.97 8.27
CA ALA A 70 43.28 -14.67 8.82
C ALA A 70 44.37 -13.60 8.62
N SER A 71 45.64 -14.01 8.49
CA SER A 71 46.75 -13.09 8.24
C SER A 71 46.89 -12.71 6.76
N GLN A 72 46.25 -13.46 5.84
CA GLN A 72 46.34 -13.24 4.40
C GLN A 72 45.38 -12.13 3.94
N SER A 73 45.88 -10.90 3.90
CA SER A 73 45.07 -9.72 3.55
C SER A 73 44.38 -9.85 2.18
N ALA A 74 45.07 -10.36 1.15
CA ALA A 74 44.49 -10.53 -0.19
C ALA A 74 43.29 -11.50 -0.19
N LEU A 75 43.38 -12.60 0.56
CA LEU A 75 42.28 -13.55 0.74
C LEU A 75 41.10 -12.88 1.46
N LEU A 76 41.37 -12.12 2.52
CA LEU A 76 40.33 -11.39 3.25
C LEU A 76 39.63 -10.33 2.38
N GLN A 77 40.35 -9.66 1.48
CA GLN A 77 39.75 -8.73 0.52
C GLN A 77 38.80 -9.43 -0.42
N GLN A 78 39.20 -10.58 -0.98
CA GLN A 78 38.33 -11.39 -1.85
C GLN A 78 37.07 -11.87 -1.11
N ILE A 79 37.23 -12.37 0.12
CA ILE A 79 36.10 -12.80 0.96
C ILE A 79 35.18 -11.61 1.25
N TYR A 80 35.75 -10.46 1.63
CA TYR A 80 35.00 -9.25 1.90
C TYR A 80 34.19 -8.78 0.68
N HIS A 81 34.82 -8.70 -0.49
CA HIS A 81 34.14 -8.31 -1.72
C HIS A 81 33.00 -9.26 -2.08
N HIS A 82 33.24 -10.57 -1.99
CA HIS A 82 32.21 -11.58 -2.24
C HIS A 82 31.05 -11.44 -1.24
N TYR A 83 31.35 -11.25 0.05
CA TYR A 83 30.31 -11.09 1.06
C TYR A 83 29.49 -9.80 0.85
N VAL A 84 30.15 -8.66 0.66
CA VAL A 84 29.49 -7.34 0.60
C VAL A 84 28.78 -7.12 -0.74
N PHE A 85 29.44 -7.38 -1.87
CA PHE A 85 28.92 -7.02 -3.19
C PHE A 85 28.14 -8.15 -3.88
N SER A 86 28.25 -9.39 -3.40
CA SER A 86 27.40 -10.49 -3.85
C SER A 86 26.35 -10.85 -2.79
N TYR A 87 26.77 -11.42 -1.66
CA TYR A 87 25.82 -11.98 -0.68
C TYR A 87 24.90 -10.92 -0.04
N MET A 88 25.45 -9.84 0.52
CA MET A 88 24.66 -8.79 1.16
C MET A 88 23.75 -8.08 0.17
N ARG A 89 24.26 -7.78 -1.03
CA ARG A 89 23.48 -7.18 -2.12
C ARG A 89 22.28 -8.06 -2.48
N LEU A 90 22.51 -9.33 -2.80
CA LEU A 90 21.46 -10.30 -3.11
C LEU A 90 20.44 -10.43 -1.97
N SER A 91 20.90 -10.42 -0.71
CA SER A 91 20.01 -10.49 0.45
C SER A 91 19.12 -9.26 0.58
N ARG A 92 19.65 -8.06 0.36
CA ARG A 92 18.84 -6.83 0.39
C ARG A 92 17.88 -6.75 -0.78
N GLU A 93 18.35 -7.06 -1.99
CA GLU A 93 17.48 -7.10 -3.18
C GLU A 93 16.34 -8.11 -3.00
N LYS A 94 16.59 -9.28 -2.41
CA LYS A 94 15.54 -10.27 -2.08
C LYS A 94 14.54 -9.73 -1.06
N ALA A 95 15.01 -9.03 -0.02
CA ALA A 95 14.14 -8.45 1.00
C ALA A 95 13.25 -7.34 0.42
N GLU A 96 13.84 -6.44 -0.37
CA GLU A 96 13.14 -5.36 -1.07
C GLU A 96 12.13 -5.89 -2.08
N ASN A 97 12.54 -6.86 -2.91
CA ASN A 97 11.65 -7.51 -3.88
C ASN A 97 10.54 -8.30 -3.19
N GLY A 98 10.83 -8.98 -2.07
CA GLY A 98 9.84 -9.68 -1.26
C GLY A 98 8.77 -8.73 -0.71
N GLY A 99 9.18 -7.60 -0.14
CA GLY A 99 8.26 -6.56 0.35
C GLY A 99 7.42 -5.96 -0.78
N ASN A 100 8.04 -5.63 -1.90
CA ASN A 100 7.35 -5.08 -3.08
C ASN A 100 6.34 -6.07 -3.66
N LEU A 101 6.67 -7.36 -3.71
CA LEU A 101 5.76 -8.40 -4.20
C LEU A 101 4.54 -8.57 -3.28
N GLN A 102 4.74 -8.50 -1.95
CA GLN A 102 3.65 -8.57 -0.98
C GLN A 102 2.70 -7.38 -1.14
N LEU A 103 3.25 -6.16 -1.22
CA LEU A 103 2.45 -4.94 -1.44
C LEU A 103 1.69 -5.00 -2.77
N ALA A 104 2.35 -5.45 -3.86
CA ALA A 104 1.72 -5.62 -5.16
C ALA A 104 0.55 -6.62 -5.10
N THR A 105 0.72 -7.74 -4.40
CA THR A 105 -0.31 -8.76 -4.22
C THR A 105 -1.51 -8.22 -3.43
N VAL A 106 -1.25 -7.48 -2.34
CA VAL A 106 -2.29 -6.82 -1.53
C VAL A 106 -3.08 -5.82 -2.38
N LEU A 107 -2.38 -4.94 -3.11
CA LEU A 107 -2.98 -3.94 -3.99
C LEU A 107 -3.80 -4.58 -5.11
N GLU A 108 -3.29 -5.63 -5.76
CA GLU A 108 -4.02 -6.35 -6.80
C GLU A 108 -5.32 -6.95 -6.25
N GLY A 109 -5.27 -7.55 -5.05
CA GLY A 109 -6.45 -8.04 -4.35
C GLY A 109 -7.48 -6.93 -4.10
N ILE A 110 -7.02 -5.76 -3.66
CA ILE A 110 -7.87 -4.57 -3.45
C ILE A 110 -8.50 -4.14 -4.77
N TYR A 111 -7.74 -3.98 -5.85
CA TYR A 111 -8.25 -3.59 -7.17
C TYR A 111 -9.26 -4.59 -7.75
N LYS A 112 -9.04 -5.90 -7.59
CA LYS A 112 -9.99 -6.94 -8.00
C LYS A 112 -11.31 -6.82 -7.24
N ARG A 113 -11.25 -6.59 -5.92
CA ARG A 113 -12.44 -6.38 -5.07
C ARG A 113 -13.21 -5.11 -5.48
N ARG A 114 -12.51 -3.98 -5.64
CA ARG A 114 -13.06 -2.71 -6.17
C ARG A 114 -13.84 -2.91 -7.45
N LYS A 115 -13.20 -3.58 -8.42
CA LYS A 115 -13.77 -3.83 -9.75
C LYS A 115 -15.08 -4.61 -9.66
N SER A 116 -15.14 -5.64 -8.80
CA SER A 116 -16.33 -6.46 -8.60
C SER A 116 -17.48 -5.66 -7.98
N THR A 117 -17.22 -4.95 -6.88
CA THR A 117 -18.23 -4.14 -6.18
C THR A 117 -18.80 -3.06 -7.10
N ARG A 118 -17.93 -2.35 -7.81
CA ARG A 118 -18.34 -1.38 -8.82
C ARG A 118 -19.24 -2.01 -9.88
N LYS A 119 -18.84 -3.15 -10.45
CA LYS A 119 -19.60 -3.82 -11.50
C LYS A 119 -21.02 -4.14 -11.04
N ASP A 120 -21.17 -4.64 -9.81
CA ASP A 120 -22.46 -4.93 -9.22
C ASP A 120 -23.32 -3.68 -9.01
N ARG A 121 -22.74 -2.61 -8.45
CA ARG A 121 -23.46 -1.34 -8.22
C ARG A 121 -23.88 -0.70 -9.53
N VAL A 122 -22.99 -0.62 -10.52
CA VAL A 122 -23.28 -0.07 -11.84
C VAL A 122 -24.37 -0.86 -12.54
N ARG A 123 -24.30 -2.20 -12.52
CA ARG A 123 -25.35 -3.06 -13.11
C ARG A 123 -26.70 -2.79 -12.47
N TRP A 124 -26.76 -2.79 -11.14
CA TRP A 124 -28.02 -2.56 -10.44
C TRP A 124 -28.60 -1.16 -10.72
N LEU A 125 -27.77 -0.12 -10.67
CA LEU A 125 -28.21 1.25 -10.99
C LEU A 125 -28.71 1.39 -12.42
N GLN A 126 -28.11 0.68 -13.38
CA GLN A 126 -28.58 0.63 -14.77
C GLN A 126 -29.94 -0.07 -14.87
N GLU A 127 -30.11 -1.22 -14.19
CA GLU A 127 -31.38 -1.95 -14.15
C GLU A 127 -32.50 -1.11 -13.53
N GLN A 128 -32.18 -0.27 -12.54
CA GLN A 128 -33.12 0.67 -11.91
C GLN A 128 -33.27 2.01 -12.67
N ASN A 129 -32.64 2.16 -13.85
CA ASN A 129 -32.70 3.35 -14.71
C ASN A 129 -32.25 4.67 -14.03
N TYR A 130 -31.23 4.63 -13.18
CA TYR A 130 -30.65 5.85 -12.61
C TYR A 130 -29.99 6.76 -13.67
N ASN A 131 -29.95 8.06 -13.39
CA ASN A 131 -29.28 9.05 -14.24
C ASN A 131 -27.82 8.63 -14.54
N PRO A 132 -27.35 8.70 -15.80
CA PRO A 132 -25.96 8.41 -16.17
C PRO A 132 -24.90 9.11 -15.32
N ALA A 133 -25.17 10.32 -14.81
CA ALA A 133 -24.29 11.06 -13.92
C ALA A 133 -24.12 10.36 -12.56
N VAL A 134 -25.19 9.77 -11.99
CA VAL A 134 -25.14 8.94 -10.79
C VAL A 134 -24.37 7.65 -11.06
N ILE A 135 -24.66 6.98 -12.18
CA ILE A 135 -23.96 5.75 -12.56
C ILE A 135 -22.46 6.01 -12.73
N ARG A 136 -22.08 7.18 -13.27
CA ARG A 136 -20.68 7.60 -13.46
C ARG A 136 -19.92 7.70 -12.15
N VAL A 137 -20.56 8.10 -11.05
CA VAL A 137 -19.95 8.06 -9.72
C VAL A 137 -19.45 6.65 -9.43
N PHE A 138 -20.31 5.64 -9.57
CA PHE A 138 -19.94 4.26 -9.27
C PHE A 138 -19.00 3.64 -10.31
N LYS A 139 -18.92 4.18 -11.54
CA LYS A 139 -17.95 3.73 -12.57
C LYS A 139 -16.50 4.08 -12.22
N SER A 140 -16.26 5.16 -11.49
CA SER A 140 -14.90 5.55 -11.11
C SER A 140 -14.29 4.53 -10.15
N LYS A 141 -12.96 4.34 -10.24
CA LYS A 141 -12.19 3.42 -9.37
C LYS A 141 -11.82 4.03 -8.01
N HIS A 142 -12.22 5.28 -7.79
CA HIS A 142 -11.77 6.15 -6.69
C HIS A 142 -12.94 6.70 -5.84
N THR A 143 -14.18 6.30 -6.12
CA THR A 143 -15.39 6.98 -5.61
C THR A 143 -16.13 6.29 -4.47
N THR A 144 -15.84 5.03 -4.15
CA THR A 144 -16.69 4.35 -3.16
C THR A 144 -15.89 3.41 -2.31
N SER A 145 -16.26 3.42 -1.03
CA SER A 145 -15.48 2.88 0.07
C SER A 145 -14.97 1.48 -0.15
N GLU A 146 -13.80 1.27 0.43
CA GLU A 146 -12.88 0.23 0.03
C GLU A 146 -12.92 -0.91 1.03
N ASP A 147 -13.21 -2.11 0.52
CA ASP A 147 -13.30 -3.35 1.28
C ASP A 147 -11.89 -3.88 1.54
N GLU A 148 -11.31 -3.43 2.63
CA GLU A 148 -10.02 -3.90 3.10
C GLU A 148 -10.23 -4.85 4.28
N TYR A 149 -9.53 -5.98 4.25
CA TYR A 149 -9.60 -6.95 5.33
C TYR A 149 -8.87 -6.38 6.54
N ASP A 150 -9.54 -6.38 7.68
CA ASP A 150 -9.00 -5.99 8.96
C ASP A 150 -8.82 -7.24 9.81
N ALA A 151 -7.56 -7.58 10.09
CA ALA A 151 -7.21 -8.78 10.84
C ALA A 151 -7.69 -8.71 12.29
N ALA A 152 -7.72 -7.51 12.90
CA ALA A 152 -8.14 -7.33 14.28
C ALA A 152 -9.65 -7.55 14.45
N LEU A 153 -10.44 -7.15 13.44
CA LEU A 153 -11.90 -7.31 13.44
C LEU A 153 -12.37 -8.62 12.76
N GLY A 154 -11.44 -9.41 12.19
CA GLY A 154 -11.75 -10.67 11.51
C GLY A 154 -12.67 -10.50 10.31
N GLY A 155 -12.64 -9.35 9.63
CA GLY A 155 -13.64 -9.02 8.61
C GLY A 155 -13.26 -7.88 7.68
N TYR A 156 -14.07 -7.67 6.64
CA TYR A 156 -13.86 -6.60 5.68
C TYR A 156 -14.47 -5.31 6.20
N VAL A 157 -13.63 -4.30 6.40
CA VAL A 157 -14.02 -2.99 6.93
C VAL A 157 -14.15 -2.01 5.78
N VAL A 158 -15.22 -1.21 5.84
CA VAL A 158 -15.42 -0.04 4.98
C VAL A 158 -14.45 1.05 5.40
N LYS A 159 -13.44 1.34 4.56
CA LYS A 159 -12.46 2.40 4.81
C LYS A 159 -12.98 3.80 4.43
N ALA A 160 -12.48 4.82 5.12
CA ALA A 160 -12.85 6.23 4.94
C ALA A 160 -12.15 6.85 3.73
N VAL A 161 -12.78 6.85 2.56
CA VAL A 161 -12.25 7.62 1.42
C VAL A 161 -12.38 9.10 1.76
N GLU A 162 -11.32 9.89 1.53
CA GLU A 162 -11.35 11.33 1.79
C GLU A 162 -12.22 12.07 0.77
N GLY A 163 -13.07 12.97 1.27
CA GLY A 163 -13.84 13.91 0.46
C GLY A 163 -15.30 13.59 0.10
N PRO A 164 -15.83 12.35 0.08
CA PRO A 164 -17.24 12.13 -0.20
C PRO A 164 -18.15 12.86 0.80
N SER A 165 -19.26 13.41 0.31
CA SER A 165 -20.31 13.98 1.13
C SER A 165 -21.03 12.92 1.95
N ALA A 166 -21.66 13.34 3.05
CA ALA A 166 -22.56 12.49 3.83
C ALA A 166 -23.71 11.92 2.98
N ALA A 167 -24.17 12.70 1.99
CA ALA A 167 -25.19 12.27 1.02
C ALA A 167 -24.69 11.10 0.16
N MET A 168 -23.47 11.20 -0.38
CA MET A 168 -22.85 10.13 -1.18
C MET A 168 -22.63 8.86 -0.35
N THR A 169 -22.09 9.00 0.85
CA THR A 169 -21.84 7.87 1.76
C THR A 169 -23.14 7.16 2.12
N SER A 170 -24.18 7.92 2.46
CA SER A 170 -25.53 7.40 2.73
C SER A 170 -26.14 6.72 1.51
N PHE A 171 -25.99 7.30 0.31
CA PHE A 171 -26.52 6.73 -0.93
C PHE A 171 -25.84 5.41 -1.30
N ALA A 172 -24.51 5.36 -1.25
CA ALA A 172 -23.76 4.12 -1.50
C ALA A 172 -24.13 3.00 -0.52
N THR A 173 -24.41 3.37 0.74
CA THR A 173 -24.87 2.43 1.78
C THR A 173 -26.25 1.87 1.46
N TRP A 174 -27.16 2.73 1.04
CA TRP A 174 -28.49 2.32 0.62
C TRP A 174 -28.46 1.40 -0.60
N VAL A 175 -27.68 1.74 -1.64
CA VAL A 175 -27.50 0.89 -2.84
C VAL A 175 -26.96 -0.49 -2.46
N ASP A 176 -25.95 -0.55 -1.58
CA ASP A 176 -25.42 -1.84 -1.11
C ASP A 176 -26.49 -2.68 -0.38
N GLY A 177 -27.33 -2.04 0.43
CA GLY A 177 -28.45 -2.68 1.13
C GLY A 177 -29.50 -3.23 0.17
N GLU A 178 -29.91 -2.45 -0.84
CA GLU A 178 -30.87 -2.90 -1.85
C GLU A 178 -30.34 -4.09 -2.66
N ILE A 179 -29.07 -4.04 -3.09
CA ILE A 179 -28.49 -5.16 -3.81
C ILE A 179 -28.41 -6.41 -2.91
N ALA A 180 -28.14 -6.25 -1.61
CA ALA A 180 -28.11 -7.37 -0.67
C ALA A 180 -29.50 -8.05 -0.50
N LYS A 181 -30.60 -7.29 -0.55
CA LYS A 181 -31.97 -7.84 -0.49
C LYS A 181 -32.33 -8.71 -1.69
N VAL A 182 -31.87 -8.34 -2.89
CA VAL A 182 -32.15 -9.07 -4.14
C VAL A 182 -31.36 -10.39 -4.21
N VAL A 183 -30.19 -10.45 -3.57
CA VAL A 183 -29.37 -11.67 -3.52
C VAL A 183 -29.93 -12.63 -2.47
N LYS A 184 -30.89 -13.48 -2.87
CA LYS A 184 -31.38 -14.59 -2.03
C LYS A 184 -30.33 -15.71 -1.94
N PRO A 185 -30.09 -16.31 -0.75
CA PRO A 185 -29.26 -17.50 -0.64
C PRO A 185 -29.91 -18.66 -1.42
N GLY A 186 -29.16 -19.26 -2.35
CA GLY A 186 -29.65 -20.39 -3.13
C GLY A 186 -29.79 -21.64 -2.26
N ARG A 187 -30.98 -22.22 -2.17
CA ARG A 187 -31.27 -23.53 -1.56
C ARG A 187 -30.90 -24.74 -2.46
N GLY A 188 -30.03 -24.55 -3.46
CA GLY A 188 -29.79 -25.54 -4.52
C GLY A 188 -28.45 -26.26 -4.43
N LYS A 189 -28.47 -27.60 -4.57
CA LYS A 189 -27.31 -28.53 -4.62
C LYS A 189 -26.50 -28.48 -5.94
N THR A 190 -26.53 -27.39 -6.71
CA THR A 190 -25.72 -27.28 -7.93
C THR A 190 -24.48 -26.41 -7.69
N ASN A 191 -23.32 -26.94 -8.07
CA ASN A 191 -21.95 -26.43 -7.80
C ASN A 191 -21.63 -25.00 -8.27
N ARG A 192 -22.60 -24.23 -8.76
CA ARG A 192 -22.47 -22.77 -8.90
C ARG A 192 -23.05 -22.12 -7.65
N SER A 193 -22.33 -22.25 -6.54
CA SER A 193 -22.61 -21.49 -5.33
C SER A 193 -22.70 -20.01 -5.71
N ARG A 194 -23.93 -19.48 -5.76
CA ARG A 194 -24.16 -18.04 -5.96
C ARG A 194 -23.49 -17.36 -4.78
N LYS A 195 -22.30 -16.79 -5.02
CA LYS A 195 -21.45 -16.20 -3.97
C LYS A 195 -22.30 -15.27 -3.12
N MET A 196 -22.52 -15.66 -1.87
CA MET A 196 -23.14 -14.80 -0.87
C MET A 196 -22.34 -13.49 -0.86
N LYS A 197 -23.02 -12.35 -0.95
CA LYS A 197 -22.32 -11.07 -0.86
C LYS A 197 -21.66 -10.98 0.51
N ARG A 198 -20.37 -10.63 0.52
CA ARG A 198 -19.60 -10.53 1.76
C ARG A 198 -20.21 -9.46 2.66
N LYS A 199 -20.38 -9.78 3.94
CA LYS A 199 -20.79 -8.80 4.95
C LYS A 199 -19.65 -7.81 5.18
N ARG A 200 -19.97 -6.53 5.18
CA ARG A 200 -19.03 -5.43 5.43
C ARG A 200 -19.24 -4.87 6.83
N ILE A 201 -18.17 -4.64 7.55
CA ILE A 201 -18.16 -3.98 8.85
C ILE A 201 -18.05 -2.47 8.60
N ARG A 202 -19.00 -1.71 9.13
CA ARG A 202 -18.99 -0.24 9.10
C ARG A 202 -18.67 0.24 10.50
N LEU A 203 -17.55 0.94 10.65
CA LEU A 203 -17.12 1.52 11.91
C LEU A 203 -17.60 2.98 11.99
N PRO A 204 -17.93 3.50 13.19
CA PRO A 204 -18.22 4.92 13.38
C PRO A 204 -17.07 5.82 12.93
N ASN A 205 -15.84 5.42 13.23
CA ASN A 205 -14.60 6.07 12.80
C ASN A 205 -13.82 5.11 11.89
N PRO A 206 -14.12 5.09 10.58
CA PRO A 206 -13.46 4.17 9.67
C PRO A 206 -11.99 4.57 9.44
N PRO A 207 -11.06 3.60 9.41
CA PRO A 207 -9.66 3.88 9.12
C PRO A 207 -9.44 4.30 7.67
N ALA A 208 -8.32 4.97 7.41
CA ALA A 208 -7.93 5.42 6.08
C ALA A 208 -7.69 4.23 5.12
N PRO A 209 -8.00 4.37 3.82
CA PRO A 209 -7.73 3.36 2.80
C PRO A 209 -6.25 3.35 2.42
N ILE A 210 -5.77 2.21 1.92
CA ILE A 210 -4.40 2.09 1.38
C ILE A 210 -4.24 2.92 0.09
N ILE A 211 -5.31 3.14 -0.67
CA ILE A 211 -5.31 3.95 -1.91
C ILE A 211 -6.10 5.23 -1.68
N VAL A 212 -5.41 6.38 -1.74
CA VAL A 212 -5.91 7.73 -1.34
C VAL A 212 -6.28 8.61 -2.54
N ALA A 213 -6.32 8.07 -3.75
CA ALA A 213 -6.58 8.89 -4.95
C ALA A 213 -8.04 9.35 -5.05
N LEU A 214 -8.24 10.65 -5.33
CA LEU A 214 -9.56 11.28 -5.51
C LEU A 214 -10.17 11.01 -6.89
N PRO A 215 -11.50 10.92 -6.99
CA PRO A 215 -12.18 10.67 -8.25
C PRO A 215 -12.27 11.90 -9.15
N LYS A 216 -12.14 11.67 -10.46
CA LYS A 216 -12.31 12.69 -11.50
C LYS A 216 -13.63 12.48 -12.24
N ASN A 217 -14.18 13.55 -12.81
CA ASN A 217 -15.40 13.52 -13.63
C ASN A 217 -16.63 12.96 -12.88
N VAL A 218 -16.74 13.30 -11.60
CA VAL A 218 -17.91 12.99 -10.76
C VAL A 218 -18.74 14.25 -10.55
N PRO A 219 -20.06 14.13 -10.40
CA PRO A 219 -20.93 15.22 -9.94
C PRO A 219 -20.36 15.97 -8.74
N ILE A 220 -20.58 17.28 -8.68
CA ILE A 220 -19.98 18.16 -7.66
C ILE A 220 -20.47 17.84 -6.25
N ASP A 221 -21.73 17.40 -6.13
CA ASP A 221 -22.37 16.94 -4.90
C ASP A 221 -21.85 15.59 -4.38
N TYR A 222 -20.95 14.94 -5.13
CA TYR A 222 -20.12 13.87 -4.59
C TYR A 222 -19.29 14.34 -3.40
N TYR A 223 -18.73 15.56 -3.47
CA TYR A 223 -17.82 16.06 -2.46
C TYR A 223 -18.58 16.74 -1.32
N ASP A 224 -18.05 16.58 -0.11
CA ASP A 224 -18.44 17.42 1.01
C ASP A 224 -18.15 18.91 0.69
N PRO A 225 -19.09 19.85 0.91
CA PRO A 225 -18.89 21.24 0.54
C PRO A 225 -17.69 21.90 1.22
N ASP A 226 -17.44 21.60 2.49
CA ASP A 226 -16.30 22.16 3.22
C ASP A 226 -15.00 21.55 2.69
N TYR A 227 -14.98 20.24 2.47
CA TYR A 227 -13.84 19.58 1.83
C TYR A 227 -13.54 20.18 0.44
N PHE A 228 -14.56 20.34 -0.41
CA PHE A 228 -14.39 20.87 -1.76
C PHE A 228 -13.91 22.32 -1.76
N ASN A 229 -14.46 23.17 -0.90
CA ASN A 229 -14.13 24.59 -0.90
C ASN A 229 -12.83 24.92 -0.17
N VAL A 230 -12.44 24.12 0.83
CA VAL A 230 -11.23 24.36 1.64
C VAL A 230 -10.03 23.57 1.15
N ARG A 231 -10.21 22.30 0.73
CA ARG A 231 -9.09 21.41 0.38
C ARG A 231 -8.72 21.41 -1.09
N PHE A 232 -9.63 21.77 -2.00
CA PHE A 232 -9.28 21.90 -3.42
C PHE A 232 -8.74 23.29 -3.75
N LEU A 233 -7.65 23.32 -4.52
CA LEU A 233 -7.19 24.55 -5.14
C LEU A 233 -8.22 25.06 -6.15
N PRO A 234 -8.36 26.38 -6.38
CA PRO A 234 -9.27 26.95 -7.39
C PRO A 234 -9.11 26.30 -8.78
N ARG A 235 -7.86 26.01 -9.19
CA ARG A 235 -7.56 25.31 -10.44
C ARG A 235 -8.18 23.90 -10.51
N ASP A 236 -8.22 23.18 -9.40
CA ASP A 236 -8.80 21.84 -9.36
C ASP A 236 -10.32 21.89 -9.29
N ARG A 237 -10.89 22.87 -8.58
CA ARG A 237 -12.35 23.12 -8.57
C ARG A 237 -12.88 23.42 -9.97
N ALA A 238 -12.12 24.18 -10.78
CA ALA A 238 -12.48 24.48 -12.17
C ALA A 238 -12.67 23.22 -13.04
N LYS A 239 -12.03 22.09 -12.71
CA LYS A 239 -12.22 20.81 -13.43
C LYS A 239 -13.61 20.21 -13.24
N PHE A 240 -14.35 20.66 -12.22
CA PHE A 240 -15.70 20.18 -11.90
C PHE A 240 -16.81 21.13 -12.36
N SER A 241 -16.47 22.24 -13.04
CA SER A 241 -17.44 23.24 -13.52
C SER A 241 -18.58 22.64 -14.36
N ASN A 242 -18.27 21.60 -15.14
CA ASN A 242 -19.21 20.92 -16.02
C ASN A 242 -19.80 19.62 -15.41
N CYS A 243 -19.51 19.30 -14.15
CA CYS A 243 -19.89 18.02 -13.56
C CYS A 243 -21.33 17.96 -13.03
N GLY A 244 -21.93 19.12 -12.71
CA GLY A 244 -23.33 19.24 -12.25
C GLY A 244 -23.62 18.54 -10.93
N VAL A 245 -24.88 18.60 -10.47
CA VAL A 245 -25.42 17.90 -9.29
C VAL A 245 -26.23 16.70 -9.79
N ALA A 246 -26.11 15.54 -9.13
CA ALA A 246 -26.78 14.32 -9.62
C ALA A 246 -27.24 13.33 -8.54
N LEU A 247 -26.69 13.36 -7.32
CA LEU A 247 -27.04 12.41 -6.27
C LEU A 247 -28.46 12.64 -5.78
N PRO A 248 -29.26 11.58 -5.61
CA PRO A 248 -30.63 11.72 -5.15
C PRO A 248 -30.68 12.05 -3.65
N LEU A 249 -31.63 12.91 -3.28
CA LEU A 249 -31.96 13.17 -1.88
C LEU A 249 -32.46 11.88 -1.20
N PRO A 250 -32.26 11.71 0.12
CA PRO A 250 -32.71 10.53 0.85
C PRO A 250 -34.20 10.21 0.66
N SER A 251 -35.05 11.24 0.61
CA SER A 251 -36.50 11.12 0.49
C SER A 251 -36.99 10.57 -0.86
N VAL A 252 -36.19 10.66 -1.92
CA VAL A 252 -36.56 10.22 -3.28
C VAL A 252 -35.79 8.98 -3.74
N ARG A 253 -35.01 8.35 -2.85
CA ARG A 253 -34.27 7.12 -3.16
C ARG A 253 -35.26 5.97 -3.39
N GLY A 254 -35.23 5.38 -4.59
CA GLY A 254 -36.17 4.33 -4.99
C GLY A 254 -37.34 4.86 -5.84
N ASP A 255 -37.77 6.10 -5.62
CA ASP A 255 -38.82 6.77 -6.42
C ASP A 255 -38.28 7.42 -7.71
N THR A 256 -36.96 7.59 -7.80
CA THR A 256 -36.23 8.08 -8.99
C THR A 256 -36.47 7.28 -10.28
N VAL A 257 -37.27 6.21 -10.24
CA VAL A 257 -37.81 5.51 -11.42
C VAL A 257 -38.75 6.40 -12.25
N ARG A 258 -39.35 7.46 -11.67
CA ARG A 258 -40.43 8.23 -12.34
C ARG A 258 -40.07 9.67 -12.74
N GLU A 259 -39.22 10.38 -12.00
CA GLU A 259 -39.06 11.83 -12.22
C GLU A 259 -37.87 12.24 -13.11
N HIS A 260 -37.03 11.31 -13.55
CA HIS A 260 -35.96 11.58 -14.52
C HIS A 260 -36.12 10.71 -15.78
N LYS A 261 -37.35 10.35 -16.14
CA LYS A 261 -37.67 9.97 -17.51
C LYS A 261 -37.29 11.17 -18.37
N VAL A 262 -36.17 11.06 -19.08
CA VAL A 262 -35.89 11.90 -20.25
C VAL A 262 -37.20 11.95 -21.03
N ILE A 263 -37.84 13.12 -21.07
CA ILE A 263 -38.94 13.39 -22.00
C ILE A 263 -38.29 13.19 -23.36
N ARG A 264 -38.46 12.00 -23.95
CA ARG A 264 -38.21 11.81 -25.37
C ARG A 264 -39.17 12.79 -26.03
N LYS A 265 -38.65 13.90 -26.55
CA LYS A 265 -39.40 14.78 -27.43
C LYS A 265 -39.97 13.88 -28.52
N THR A 266 -41.28 13.68 -28.50
CA THR A 266 -42.00 13.18 -29.66
C THR A 266 -41.70 14.14 -30.81
N PRO A 267 -41.30 13.65 -31.99
CA PRO A 267 -41.25 14.53 -33.16
C PRO A 267 -42.69 15.03 -33.40
N ALA A 268 -42.82 16.34 -33.55
CA ALA A 268 -44.08 16.98 -33.88
C ALA A 268 -44.56 16.50 -35.28
N PRO A 269 -45.89 16.43 -35.49
CA PRO A 269 -46.49 15.97 -36.76
C PRO A 269 -46.11 16.86 -37.94
#